data_AF-A0A9X8E3U7-F1
#
_entry.id   AF-A0A9X8E3U7-F1
#
_cell.length_a   1.000
_cell.length_b   1.000
_cell.length_c   1.000
_cell.angle_alpha   90.00
_cell.angle_beta   90.00
_cell.angle_gamma   90.00
#
_symmetry.space_group_name_H-M   'P 1'
#
loop_
_entity.id
_entity.type
_entity.pdbx_description
1 polymer ?
#
loop_
_entity_poly.entity_id
_entity_poly.type
_entity_poly.pdbx_seq_one_letter_code
_entity_poly.pdbx_strand_id
1 'polypeptide(L)'
;MFGEIDMDDYDEDGNLHMQNGKTLKPKAKKLRDSLMTANKKWREEQEQSRVAKRTGPEKKKLQRMLENPTGESVATINSVLDVPYCPDNGSDVGIISTAMGETLCQLDETVQTTHLPIAWVGSAVGNLPVTEKETVELRVILSTAAGQVKLPGKQLFYVVDDNDELIVSKYALMSIGLDMYRLLEQAAVRQIHEDGDDIGDPGADEDIAFGVSVRGLRANDKQLDVEDMRAAENLYKMATTSANAADQAQDAAFKQL
;
A
#
# COMPACT_ATOMS: atom_id res chain seq x y z
N MET A 1 -13.58 -37.15 9.33
CA MET A 1 -12.41 -37.92 9.76
C MET A 1 -11.25 -37.42 8.92
N PHE A 2 -10.48 -36.47 9.42
CA PHE A 2 -9.25 -36.04 8.78
C PHE A 2 -8.17 -37.02 9.23
N GLY A 3 -7.66 -37.83 8.31
CA GLY A 3 -6.53 -38.72 8.59
C GLY A 3 -5.27 -37.88 8.79
N GLU A 4 -4.51 -38.20 9.83
CA GLU A 4 -3.16 -37.67 10.04
C GLU A 4 -2.30 -38.00 8.80
N ILE A 5 -1.61 -36.99 8.28
CA ILE A 5 -0.62 -37.15 7.21
C ILE A 5 0.67 -37.58 7.93
N ASP A 6 1.07 -38.83 7.72
CA ASP A 6 2.27 -39.40 8.32
C ASP A 6 3.54 -38.77 7.70
N MET A 7 4.59 -38.64 8.52
CA MET A 7 5.89 -38.05 8.15
C MET A 7 6.61 -38.79 7.02
N ASP A 8 6.17 -40.01 6.70
CA ASP A 8 6.75 -40.87 5.67
C ASP A 8 6.20 -40.59 4.25
N ASP A 9 5.26 -39.64 4.10
CA ASP A 9 4.72 -39.18 2.79
C ASP A 9 5.58 -38.10 2.10
N TYR A 10 6.72 -37.75 2.70
CA TYR A 10 7.69 -36.79 2.19
C TYR A 10 8.97 -37.48 1.73
N ASP A 11 9.49 -37.11 0.56
CA ASP A 11 10.83 -37.53 0.14
C ASP A 11 11.94 -36.83 0.96
N GLU A 12 13.20 -37.25 0.79
CA GLU A 12 14.36 -36.66 1.50
C GLU A 12 14.54 -35.15 1.23
N ASP A 13 13.82 -34.59 0.24
CA ASP A 13 13.78 -33.17 -0.12
C ASP A 13 12.48 -32.47 0.36
N GLY A 14 11.57 -33.16 1.06
CA GLY A 14 10.36 -32.60 1.67
C GLY A 14 9.17 -32.40 0.75
N ASN A 15 9.03 -33.15 -0.36
CA ASN A 15 7.87 -33.08 -1.26
C ASN A 15 6.82 -34.16 -0.99
N LEU A 16 5.55 -33.72 -0.98
CA LEU A 16 4.36 -34.58 -0.87
C LEU A 16 4.07 -35.33 -2.18
N HIS A 17 3.95 -36.66 -2.10
CA HIS A 17 3.66 -37.51 -3.25
C HIS A 17 2.20 -37.36 -3.72
N MET A 18 1.91 -36.38 -4.59
CA MET A 18 0.59 -36.24 -5.20
C MET A 18 0.43 -37.20 -6.40
N GLN A 19 -0.35 -38.28 -6.21
CA GLN A 19 -0.88 -39.11 -7.30
C GLN A 19 -1.90 -38.31 -8.12
N ASN A 20 -1.42 -37.51 -9.07
CA ASN A 20 -2.03 -37.22 -10.38
C ASN A 20 -1.26 -36.07 -11.03
N GLY A 21 -0.31 -36.45 -11.89
CA GLY A 21 0.61 -35.54 -12.57
C GLY A 21 -0.08 -34.49 -13.43
N LYS A 22 0.09 -33.23 -13.06
CA LYS A 22 0.14 -32.10 -13.99
C LYS A 22 1.31 -31.19 -13.58
N THR A 23 2.46 -31.42 -14.21
CA THR A 23 3.64 -30.55 -14.06
C THR A 23 3.26 -29.13 -14.48
N LEU A 24 3.27 -28.18 -13.53
CA LEU A 24 3.10 -26.76 -13.81
C LEU A 24 4.20 -26.31 -14.78
N LYS A 25 3.82 -25.70 -15.91
CA LYS A 25 4.75 -25.21 -16.94
C LYS A 25 5.81 -24.29 -16.27
N PRO A 26 7.11 -24.40 -16.60
CA PRO A 26 8.19 -23.71 -15.89
C PRO A 26 8.05 -22.18 -15.81
N LYS A 27 7.34 -21.56 -16.77
CA LYS A 27 7.02 -20.12 -16.75
C LYS A 27 6.04 -19.73 -15.61
N ALA A 28 5.07 -20.58 -15.29
CA ALA A 28 4.08 -20.31 -14.24
C ALA A 28 4.69 -20.45 -12.84
N LYS A 29 5.61 -21.40 -12.64
CA LYS A 29 6.39 -21.53 -11.40
C LYS A 29 7.26 -20.29 -11.15
N LYS A 30 8.00 -19.85 -12.18
CA LYS A 30 8.86 -18.65 -12.11
C LYS A 30 8.07 -17.36 -11.80
N LEU A 31 6.89 -17.20 -12.38
CA LEU A 31 5.99 -16.07 -12.08
C LEU A 31 5.51 -16.08 -10.61
N ARG A 32 5.15 -17.27 -10.10
CA ARG A 32 4.73 -17.43 -8.70
C ARG A 32 5.85 -17.11 -7.72
N ASP A 33 7.05 -17.61 -7.98
CA ASP A 33 8.22 -17.39 -7.12
C ASP A 33 8.65 -15.92 -7.15
N SER A 34 8.55 -15.26 -8.31
CA SER A 34 8.79 -13.83 -8.46
C SER A 34 7.78 -12.98 -7.70
N LEU A 35 6.50 -13.35 -7.73
CA LEU A 35 5.43 -12.67 -6.99
C LEU A 35 5.61 -12.81 -5.47
N MET A 36 5.97 -14.01 -4.99
CA MET A 36 6.25 -14.26 -3.58
C MET A 36 7.44 -13.42 -3.08
N THR A 37 8.47 -13.26 -3.91
CA THR A 37 9.64 -12.43 -3.60
C THR A 37 9.29 -10.94 -3.56
N ALA A 38 8.49 -10.46 -4.52
CA ALA A 38 8.01 -9.08 -4.54
C ALA A 38 7.14 -8.75 -3.31
N ASN A 39 6.23 -9.66 -2.93
CA ASN A 39 5.39 -9.49 -1.75
C ASN A 39 6.21 -9.52 -0.44
N LYS A 40 7.25 -10.34 -0.36
CA LYS A 40 8.17 -10.36 0.78
C LYS A 40 8.91 -9.02 0.91
N LYS A 41 9.46 -8.52 -0.21
CA LYS A 41 10.17 -7.24 -0.25
C LYS A 41 9.26 -6.08 0.14
N TRP A 42 8.02 -6.07 -0.37
CA TRP A 42 7.02 -5.07 -0.01
C TRP A 42 6.72 -5.08 1.50
N ARG A 43 6.59 -6.25 2.13
CA ARG A 43 6.40 -6.37 3.59
C ARG A 43 7.59 -5.81 4.38
N GLU A 44 8.81 -6.08 3.92
CA GLU A 44 10.04 -5.58 4.56
C GLU A 44 10.15 -4.04 4.45
N GLU A 45 9.78 -3.46 3.31
CA GLU A 45 9.72 -2.01 3.10
C GLU A 45 8.65 -1.33 3.97
N GLN A 46 7.50 -1.98 4.17
CA GLN A 46 6.47 -1.49 5.10
C GLN A 46 6.97 -1.49 6.55
N GLU A 47 7.65 -2.55 6.99
CA GLU A 47 8.17 -2.62 8.36
C GLU A 47 9.29 -1.60 8.61
N GLN A 48 10.20 -1.40 7.65
CA GLN A 48 11.22 -0.35 7.74
C GLN A 48 10.62 1.06 7.84
N SER A 49 9.57 1.32 7.06
CA SER A 49 8.82 2.59 7.12
C SER A 49 8.16 2.80 8.49
N ARG A 50 7.72 1.72 9.13
CA ARG A 50 7.07 1.74 10.46
C ARG A 50 8.08 1.97 11.59
N VAL A 51 9.25 1.35 11.52
CA VAL A 51 10.37 1.57 12.45
C VAL A 51 10.87 3.02 12.37
N ALA A 52 10.94 3.58 11.17
CA ALA A 52 11.29 5.00 10.97
C ALA A 52 10.24 5.96 11.58
N LYS A 53 8.95 5.60 11.53
CA LYS A 53 7.88 6.37 12.19
C LYS A 53 7.95 6.30 13.72
N ARG A 54 8.31 5.14 14.30
CA ARG A 54 8.48 4.95 15.76
C ARG A 54 9.67 5.71 16.36
N THR A 55 10.66 6.02 15.54
CA THR A 55 11.90 6.72 15.95
C THR A 55 11.89 8.21 15.63
N GLY A 56 10.78 8.74 15.10
CA GLY A 56 10.59 10.17 14.83
C GLY A 56 10.47 10.99 16.12
N PRO A 57 10.91 12.26 16.13
CA PRO A 57 10.90 13.08 17.34
C PRO A 57 9.47 13.36 17.81
N GLU A 58 9.15 12.95 19.05
CA GLU A 58 7.86 13.11 19.75
C GLU A 58 7.25 14.53 19.64
N LYS A 59 8.08 15.54 19.47
CA LYS A 59 7.66 16.95 19.33
C LYS A 59 6.82 17.22 18.08
N LYS A 60 7.01 16.45 17.00
CA LYS A 60 6.15 16.54 15.78
C LYS A 60 4.80 15.84 15.96
N LYS A 61 4.71 14.88 16.88
CA LYS A 61 3.50 14.07 17.16
C LYS A 61 2.43 14.91 17.85
N LEU A 62 2.83 15.70 18.85
CA LEU A 62 1.94 16.67 19.50
C LEU A 62 1.55 17.85 18.60
N GLN A 63 2.44 18.27 17.70
CA GLN A 63 2.16 19.37 16.77
C GLN A 63 1.10 18.95 15.71
N ARG A 64 1.12 17.69 15.27
CA ARG A 64 0.11 17.13 14.37
C ARG A 64 -1.26 16.91 15.04
N MET A 65 -1.28 16.63 16.35
CA MET A 65 -2.52 16.57 17.14
C MET A 65 -3.20 17.96 17.32
N LEU A 66 -2.45 19.05 17.19
CA LEU A 66 -2.96 20.42 17.37
C LEU A 66 -3.24 21.13 16.04
N GLU A 67 -2.50 20.81 14.99
CA GLU A 67 -2.72 21.34 13.64
C GLU A 67 -3.59 20.36 12.86
N ASN A 68 -4.93 20.49 12.91
CA ASN A 68 -5.86 19.79 12.01
C ASN A 68 -5.46 20.09 10.54
N PRO A 69 -4.77 19.19 9.84
CA PRO A 69 -4.49 19.38 8.43
C PRO A 69 -5.75 18.92 7.72
N THR A 70 -6.40 19.83 7.01
CA THR A 70 -7.55 19.59 6.14
C THR A 70 -7.39 18.27 5.36
N GLY A 71 -7.99 17.17 5.84
CA GLY A 71 -7.92 15.84 5.21
C GLY A 71 -7.85 14.62 6.14
N GLU A 72 -7.56 14.76 7.44
CA GLU A 72 -7.57 13.59 8.34
C GLU A 72 -9.01 13.18 8.72
N SER A 73 -9.31 11.88 8.58
CA SER A 73 -10.61 11.29 8.91
C SER A 73 -10.87 11.38 10.42
N VAL A 74 -11.91 12.09 10.85
CA VAL A 74 -12.23 12.32 12.28
C VAL A 74 -13.47 11.53 12.71
N ALA A 75 -13.37 10.88 13.87
CA ALA A 75 -14.49 10.21 14.53
C ALA A 75 -14.83 10.94 15.84
N THR A 76 -16.11 11.23 16.03
CA THR A 76 -16.63 11.77 17.28
C THR A 76 -17.14 10.62 18.16
N ILE A 77 -16.51 10.44 19.31
CA ILE A 77 -16.83 9.42 20.31
C ILE A 77 -17.74 10.01 21.39
N ASN A 78 -18.86 9.34 21.66
CA ASN A 78 -19.89 9.72 22.63
C ASN A 78 -20.37 11.18 22.54
N SER A 79 -20.12 11.87 21.42
CA SER A 79 -20.35 13.32 21.24
C SER A 79 -19.47 14.23 22.12
N VAL A 80 -18.38 13.70 22.69
CA VAL A 80 -17.52 14.42 23.66
C VAL A 80 -16.06 14.52 23.23
N LEU A 81 -15.56 13.61 22.39
CA LEU A 81 -14.16 13.59 21.98
C LEU A 81 -14.04 13.31 20.48
N ASP A 82 -13.32 14.18 19.78
CA ASP A 82 -12.93 13.97 18.39
C ASP A 82 -11.54 13.35 18.33
N VAL A 83 -11.39 12.27 17.57
CA VAL A 83 -10.12 11.55 17.37
C VAL A 83 -9.93 11.21 15.88
N PRO A 84 -8.68 11.10 15.39
CA PRO A 84 -8.46 10.52 14.08
C PRO A 84 -8.90 9.05 14.04
N TYR A 85 -9.40 8.58 12.91
CA TYR A 85 -9.80 7.17 12.74
C TYR A 85 -9.28 6.57 11.44
N CYS A 86 -9.06 5.25 11.49
CA CYS A 86 -8.76 4.42 10.35
C CYS A 86 -9.87 3.37 10.16
N PRO A 87 -10.60 3.39 9.03
CA PRO A 87 -11.48 2.28 8.65
C PRO A 87 -10.63 1.10 8.18
N ASP A 88 -10.61 0.01 8.95
CA ASP A 88 -9.72 -1.13 8.71
C ASP A 88 -10.49 -2.45 8.55
N ASN A 89 -10.61 -2.91 7.31
CA ASN A 89 -11.20 -4.21 6.98
C ASN A 89 -10.23 -5.39 7.26
N GLY A 90 -8.96 -5.11 7.52
CA GLY A 90 -7.98 -6.11 7.96
C GLY A 90 -8.09 -6.44 9.45
N SER A 91 -8.78 -5.61 10.23
CA SER A 91 -8.99 -5.84 11.66
C SER A 91 -10.37 -6.42 11.96
N ASP A 92 -10.42 -7.55 12.65
CA ASP A 92 -11.66 -8.11 13.17
C ASP A 92 -12.22 -7.31 14.37
N VAL A 93 -11.39 -6.55 15.08
CA VAL A 93 -11.77 -5.86 16.32
C VAL A 93 -11.49 -4.36 16.25
N GLY A 94 -12.27 -3.58 16.99
CA GLY A 94 -12.01 -2.16 17.15
C GLY A 94 -10.84 -1.94 18.10
N ILE A 95 -9.99 -0.96 17.84
CA ILE A 95 -8.85 -0.62 18.71
C ILE A 95 -8.91 0.86 19.06
N ILE A 96 -8.71 1.18 20.33
CA ILE A 96 -8.54 2.54 20.84
C ILE A 96 -7.28 2.60 21.69
N SER A 97 -6.62 3.76 21.74
CA SER A 97 -5.43 3.90 22.56
C SER A 97 -5.75 4.10 24.04
N THR A 98 -4.84 3.67 24.92
CA THR A 98 -4.95 3.91 26.38
C THR A 98 -5.14 5.40 26.68
N ALA A 99 -4.36 6.27 26.04
CA ALA A 99 -4.47 7.71 26.22
C ALA A 99 -5.84 8.27 25.79
N MET A 100 -6.42 7.78 24.69
CA MET A 100 -7.77 8.15 24.26
C MET A 100 -8.83 7.63 25.25
N GLY A 101 -8.69 6.39 25.73
CA GLY A 101 -9.57 5.79 26.74
C GLY A 101 -9.58 6.58 28.05
N GLU A 102 -8.41 6.92 28.58
CA GLU A 102 -8.28 7.74 29.80
C GLU A 102 -8.89 9.13 29.63
N THR A 103 -8.67 9.77 28.48
CA THR A 103 -9.27 11.07 28.15
C THR A 103 -10.80 10.98 28.11
N LEU A 104 -11.35 9.93 27.51
CA LEU A 104 -12.80 9.69 27.47
C LEU A 104 -13.39 9.53 28.86
N CYS A 105 -12.75 8.77 29.75
CA CYS A 105 -13.20 8.60 31.13
C CYS A 105 -13.23 9.92 31.93
N GLN A 106 -12.37 10.89 31.57
CA GLN A 106 -12.37 12.23 32.19
C GLN A 106 -13.48 13.13 31.63
N LEU A 107 -13.83 12.97 30.35
CA LEU A 107 -14.82 13.80 29.66
C LEU A 107 -16.25 13.27 29.80
N ASP A 108 -16.42 11.96 30.01
CA ASP A 108 -17.71 11.29 30.10
C ASP A 108 -17.67 10.21 31.19
N GLU A 109 -18.28 10.52 32.35
CA GLU A 109 -18.36 9.62 33.52
C GLU A 109 -19.11 8.31 33.23
N THR A 110 -19.84 8.23 32.12
CA THR A 110 -20.54 7.01 31.70
C THR A 110 -19.63 6.02 30.96
N VAL A 111 -18.44 6.45 30.54
CA VAL A 111 -17.43 5.59 29.94
C VAL A 111 -16.65 4.88 31.05
N GLN A 112 -16.62 3.56 30.97
CA GLN A 112 -15.82 2.73 31.86
C GLN A 112 -15.09 1.67 31.05
N THR A 113 -13.78 1.58 31.24
CA THR A 113 -12.98 0.47 30.73
C THR A 113 -13.30 -0.78 31.55
N THR A 114 -13.63 -1.86 30.87
CA THR A 114 -13.92 -3.16 31.47
C THR A 114 -12.72 -4.08 31.28
N HIS A 115 -12.21 -4.60 32.39
CA HIS A 115 -11.16 -5.61 32.37
C HIS A 115 -11.76 -7.00 32.08
N LEU A 116 -11.19 -7.68 31.10
CA LEU A 116 -11.61 -8.99 30.65
C LEU A 116 -11.08 -10.08 31.59
N PRO A 117 -11.91 -11.08 31.96
CA PRO A 117 -11.46 -12.21 32.77
C PRO A 117 -10.38 -13.05 32.07
N ILE A 118 -10.43 -13.10 30.74
CA ILE A 118 -9.49 -13.81 29.88
C ILE A 118 -8.95 -12.78 28.88
N ALA A 119 -7.63 -12.71 28.73
CA ALA A 119 -7.03 -11.83 27.76
C ALA A 119 -7.46 -12.21 26.35
N TRP A 120 -7.85 -11.22 25.56
CA TRP A 120 -7.96 -11.40 24.14
C TRP A 120 -6.55 -11.52 23.54
N VAL A 121 -6.38 -12.50 22.67
CA VAL A 121 -5.13 -12.72 21.94
C VAL A 121 -5.41 -12.48 20.46
N GLY A 122 -4.90 -11.37 19.96
CA GLY A 122 -4.89 -11.01 18.56
C GLY A 122 -3.58 -11.34 17.87
N SER A 123 -3.58 -11.27 16.55
CA SER A 123 -2.39 -11.37 15.72
C SER A 123 -2.25 -10.09 14.91
N ALA A 124 -1.21 -9.31 15.18
CA ALA A 124 -0.87 -8.13 14.38
C ALA A 124 -0.03 -8.52 13.15
N VAL A 125 0.39 -7.51 12.40
CA VAL A 125 1.26 -7.67 11.22
C VAL A 125 2.49 -8.52 11.58
N GLY A 126 2.76 -9.54 10.77
CA GLY A 126 3.89 -10.45 10.96
C GLY A 126 3.66 -11.58 11.97
N ASN A 127 2.39 -11.87 12.32
CA ASN A 127 2.03 -12.83 13.36
C ASN A 127 2.56 -12.48 14.75
N LEU A 128 2.74 -11.20 15.03
CA LEU A 128 3.11 -10.74 16.36
C LEU A 128 1.87 -10.86 17.26
N PRO A 129 1.91 -11.68 18.33
CA PRO A 129 0.78 -11.80 19.23
C PRO A 129 0.59 -10.48 19.98
N VAL A 130 -0.64 -10.00 19.98
CA VAL A 130 -1.10 -8.86 20.79
C VAL A 130 -2.02 -9.43 21.85
N THR A 131 -1.77 -9.12 23.12
CA THR A 131 -2.54 -9.66 24.24
C THR A 131 -3.10 -8.50 25.04
N GLU A 132 -4.41 -8.30 24.95
CA GLU A 132 -5.10 -7.21 25.64
C GLU A 132 -6.14 -7.72 26.60
N LYS A 133 -6.29 -7.02 27.72
CA LYS A 133 -7.26 -7.35 28.76
C LYS A 133 -8.27 -6.26 28.99
N GLU A 134 -8.22 -5.16 28.26
CA GLU A 134 -9.08 -4.02 28.51
C GLU A 134 -9.92 -3.70 27.29
N THR A 135 -11.19 -3.38 27.56
CA THR A 135 -12.17 -3.04 26.53
C THR A 135 -13.02 -1.86 26.96
N VAL A 136 -13.60 -1.16 26.00
CA VAL A 136 -14.51 -0.06 26.24
C VAL A 136 -15.62 -0.06 25.20
N GLU A 137 -16.85 0.24 25.63
CA GLU A 137 -18.01 0.34 24.74
C GLU A 137 -18.33 1.81 24.41
N LEU A 138 -18.30 2.14 23.13
CA LEU A 138 -18.34 3.53 22.65
C LEU A 138 -19.41 3.72 21.58
N ARG A 139 -20.08 4.88 21.58
CA ARG A 139 -20.86 5.33 20.42
C ARG A 139 -19.96 6.17 19.54
N VAL A 140 -19.95 5.87 18.24
CA VAL A 140 -19.02 6.51 17.30
C VAL A 140 -19.78 7.08 16.12
N ILE A 141 -19.44 8.32 15.75
CA ILE A 141 -19.87 8.99 14.54
C ILE A 141 -18.64 9.27 13.70
N LEU A 142 -18.58 8.71 12.49
CA LEU A 142 -17.49 8.92 11.54
C LEU A 142 -17.80 10.14 10.68
N SER A 143 -16.89 11.10 10.62
CA SER A 143 -17.00 12.24 9.71
C SER A 143 -16.33 11.90 8.39
N THR A 144 -17.10 11.85 7.32
CA THR A 144 -16.62 11.59 5.95
C THR A 144 -16.79 12.83 5.07
N ALA A 145 -16.17 12.84 3.90
CA ALA A 145 -16.35 13.91 2.92
C ALA A 145 -17.82 14.07 2.46
N ALA A 146 -18.61 12.99 2.51
CA ALA A 146 -20.04 13.01 2.15
C ALA A 146 -20.95 13.37 3.33
N GLY A 147 -20.40 13.55 4.54
CA GLY A 147 -21.14 13.81 5.76
C GLY A 147 -20.89 12.78 6.86
N GLN A 148 -21.67 12.87 7.93
CA GLN A 148 -21.51 12.03 9.10
C GLN A 148 -22.20 10.66 8.94
N VAL A 149 -21.53 9.61 9.43
CA VAL A 149 -22.04 8.24 9.44
C VAL A 149 -21.98 7.71 10.87
N LYS A 150 -23.14 7.37 11.43
CA LYS A 150 -23.24 6.86 12.81
C LYS A 150 -23.09 5.34 12.81
N LEU A 151 -22.18 4.82 13.64
CA LEU A 151 -22.13 3.38 13.90
C LEU A 151 -23.35 2.96 14.75
N PRO A 152 -23.95 1.78 14.48
CA PRO A 152 -25.13 1.33 15.19
C PRO A 152 -24.80 1.00 16.66
N GLY A 153 -25.64 1.45 17.58
CA GLY A 153 -25.51 1.07 19.00
C GLY A 153 -24.23 1.57 19.68
N LYS A 154 -23.79 0.83 20.70
CA LYS A 154 -22.44 0.92 21.26
C LYS A 154 -21.59 -0.15 20.59
N GLN A 155 -20.34 0.17 20.29
CA GLN A 155 -19.36 -0.71 19.68
C GLN A 155 -18.25 -0.99 20.69
N LEU A 156 -17.79 -2.24 20.74
CA LEU A 156 -16.72 -2.67 21.63
C LEU A 156 -15.35 -2.40 20.99
N PHE A 157 -14.46 -1.76 21.73
CA PHE A 157 -13.07 -1.51 21.35
C PHE A 157 -12.13 -2.11 22.38
N TYR A 158 -11.01 -2.66 21.91
CA TYR A 158 -9.89 -3.07 22.75
C TYR A 158 -8.97 -1.88 23.01
N VAL A 159 -8.54 -1.73 24.25
CA VAL A 159 -7.58 -0.69 24.65
C VAL A 159 -6.18 -1.23 24.42
N VAL A 160 -5.35 -0.50 23.68
CA VAL A 160 -3.96 -0.86 23.34
C VAL A 160 -3.08 0.37 23.55
N ASP A 161 -1.89 0.22 24.13
CA ASP A 161 -1.03 1.38 24.44
C ASP A 161 -0.51 2.14 23.20
N ASP A 162 -0.25 1.43 22.11
CA ASP A 162 0.65 1.86 21.04
C ASP A 162 -0.09 2.25 19.75
N ASN A 163 -1.16 3.06 19.87
CA ASN A 163 -2.01 3.42 18.73
C ASN A 163 -2.36 4.92 18.71
N ASP A 164 -2.35 5.51 17.52
CA ASP A 164 -2.56 6.97 17.33
C ASP A 164 -3.92 7.31 16.71
N GLU A 165 -4.65 6.30 16.22
CA GLU A 165 -5.94 6.47 15.52
C GLU A 165 -6.96 5.44 16.02
N LEU A 166 -8.23 5.80 16.09
CA LEU A 166 -9.28 4.82 16.36
C LEU A 166 -9.38 3.83 15.18
N ILE A 167 -9.13 2.54 15.41
CA ILE A 167 -9.32 1.51 14.39
C ILE A 167 -10.78 1.09 14.39
N VAL A 168 -11.48 1.37 13.29
CA VAL A 168 -12.86 0.94 13.06
C VAL A 168 -12.82 -0.40 12.34
N SER A 169 -13.24 -1.45 13.03
CA SER A 169 -13.10 -2.83 12.55
C SER A 169 -13.94 -3.16 11.33
N LYS A 170 -13.56 -4.25 10.66
CA LYS A 170 -14.35 -4.91 9.62
C LYS A 170 -15.82 -5.06 9.99
N TYR A 171 -16.13 -5.62 11.16
CA TYR A 171 -17.53 -5.88 11.54
C TYR A 171 -18.29 -4.57 11.83
N ALA A 172 -17.62 -3.56 12.38
CA ALA A 172 -18.21 -2.23 12.54
C ALA A 172 -18.52 -1.59 11.18
N LEU A 173 -17.61 -1.69 10.20
CA LEU A 173 -17.83 -1.22 8.83
C LEU A 173 -18.96 -1.98 8.12
N MET A 174 -19.00 -3.31 8.24
CA MET A 174 -20.08 -4.12 7.68
C MET A 174 -21.44 -3.74 8.26
N SER A 175 -21.51 -3.34 9.54
CA SER A 175 -22.76 -2.94 10.20
C SER A 175 -23.41 -1.69 9.62
N ILE A 176 -22.62 -0.84 8.94
CA ILE A 176 -23.09 0.33 8.20
C ILE A 176 -23.16 0.10 6.68
N GLY A 177 -23.06 -1.16 6.25
CA GLY A 177 -23.17 -1.56 4.84
C GLY A 177 -21.86 -1.48 4.04
N LEU A 178 -20.72 -1.19 4.69
CA LEU A 178 -19.40 -1.18 4.05
C LEU A 178 -18.77 -2.57 4.09
N ASP A 179 -19.32 -3.48 3.29
CA ASP A 179 -18.77 -4.82 3.06
C ASP A 179 -17.97 -4.82 1.74
N MET A 180 -16.67 -5.09 1.82
CA MET A 180 -15.77 -5.05 0.66
C MET A 180 -16.22 -5.97 -0.48
N TYR A 181 -16.73 -7.17 -0.18
CA TYR A 181 -17.19 -8.07 -1.23
C TYR A 181 -18.41 -7.49 -1.96
N ARG A 182 -19.36 -6.94 -1.20
CA ARG A 182 -20.55 -6.29 -1.77
C ARG A 182 -20.20 -5.00 -2.52
N LEU A 183 -19.20 -4.25 -2.05
CA LEU A 183 -18.71 -3.05 -2.73
C LEU A 183 -18.01 -3.41 -4.05
N LEU A 184 -17.24 -4.51 -4.09
CA LEU A 184 -16.63 -5.02 -5.31
C LEU A 184 -17.68 -5.51 -6.32
N GLU A 185 -18.72 -6.19 -5.84
CA GLU A 185 -19.87 -6.57 -6.69
C GLU A 185 -20.56 -5.34 -7.29
N GLN A 186 -20.80 -4.30 -6.49
CA GLN A 186 -21.38 -3.04 -6.97
C GLN A 186 -20.47 -2.33 -7.98
N ALA A 187 -19.16 -2.34 -7.75
CA ALA A 187 -18.18 -1.78 -8.68
C ALA A 187 -18.21 -2.52 -10.03
N ALA A 188 -18.24 -3.86 -10.00
CA ALA A 188 -18.32 -4.68 -11.21
C ALA A 188 -19.61 -4.41 -12.01
N VAL A 189 -20.76 -4.29 -11.34
CA VAL A 189 -22.03 -3.96 -12.01
C VAL A 189 -21.98 -2.59 -12.67
N ARG A 190 -21.39 -1.58 -12.00
CA ARG A 190 -21.26 -0.23 -12.57
C ARG A 190 -20.38 -0.20 -13.82
N GLN A 191 -19.28 -0.96 -13.82
CA GLN A 191 -18.38 -1.07 -14.97
C GLN A 191 -19.03 -1.69 -16.22
N ILE A 192 -20.12 -2.45 -16.07
CA ILE A 192 -20.84 -3.05 -17.22
C ILE A 192 -21.80 -2.04 -17.88
N HIS A 193 -22.25 -1.03 -17.15
CA HIS A 193 -23.33 -0.13 -17.57
C HIS A 193 -22.86 1.30 -17.90
N GLU A 194 -21.64 1.67 -17.52
CA GLU A 194 -20.96 2.85 -18.02
C GLU A 194 -20.13 2.41 -19.23
N ASP A 195 -20.35 2.99 -20.41
CA ASP A 195 -19.54 2.76 -21.61
C ASP A 195 -18.07 2.91 -21.21
N GLY A 196 -17.41 1.76 -21.03
CA GLY A 196 -16.10 1.70 -20.40
C GLY A 196 -15.07 2.45 -21.23
N ASP A 197 -14.13 3.09 -20.53
CA ASP A 197 -12.75 3.01 -21.00
C ASP A 197 -12.37 1.52 -20.95
N ASP A 198 -12.81 0.78 -21.97
CA ASP A 198 -12.32 -0.55 -22.26
C ASP A 198 -10.79 -0.42 -22.24
N ILE A 199 -10.13 -1.22 -21.41
CA ILE A 199 -8.75 -1.59 -21.69
C ILE A 199 -8.86 -2.34 -23.02
N GLY A 200 -8.70 -1.58 -24.10
CA GLY A 200 -8.99 -2.03 -25.45
C GLY A 200 -8.40 -3.39 -25.72
N ASP A 201 -9.16 -4.22 -26.42
CA ASP A 201 -8.68 -5.45 -27.01
C ASP A 201 -7.28 -5.19 -27.63
N PRO A 202 -6.20 -5.88 -27.20
CA PRO A 202 -4.87 -5.71 -27.79
C PRO A 202 -4.81 -6.41 -29.16
N GLY A 203 -5.86 -6.23 -29.96
CA GLY A 203 -6.04 -6.76 -31.29
C GLY A 203 -6.21 -5.60 -32.26
N ALA A 204 -5.14 -5.35 -33.00
CA ALA A 204 -5.00 -4.40 -34.12
C ALA A 204 -4.37 -3.03 -33.77
N ASP A 205 -3.04 -3.02 -33.76
CA ASP A 205 -2.15 -1.94 -34.25
C ASP A 205 -2.14 -0.53 -33.61
N GLU A 206 -2.48 -0.41 -32.32
CA GLU A 206 -2.15 0.82 -31.57
C GLU A 206 -0.98 0.61 -30.59
N ASP A 207 0.19 1.14 -30.95
CA ASP A 207 1.34 1.33 -30.05
C ASP A 207 1.00 2.38 -28.98
N ILE A 208 0.26 1.98 -27.94
CA ILE A 208 -0.06 2.84 -26.80
C ILE A 208 1.12 2.80 -25.82
N ALA A 209 2.16 3.58 -26.10
CA ALA A 209 3.10 4.00 -25.08
C ALA A 209 2.46 5.16 -24.28
N PHE A 210 1.90 4.82 -23.11
CA PHE A 210 1.63 5.76 -22.00
C PHE A 210 1.13 7.17 -22.40
N GLY A 211 -0.14 7.29 -22.76
CA GLY A 211 -0.93 8.50 -22.50
C GLY A 211 -0.60 9.78 -23.30
N VAL A 212 -0.14 9.69 -24.55
CA VAL A 212 -0.11 10.86 -25.46
C VAL A 212 -0.77 10.50 -26.78
N SER A 213 -1.88 11.17 -27.11
CA SER A 213 -2.52 11.06 -28.43
C SER A 213 -1.65 11.76 -29.47
N VAL A 214 -0.87 10.99 -30.23
CA VAL A 214 -0.03 11.53 -31.32
C VAL A 214 -0.87 11.59 -32.61
N ARG A 215 -1.81 12.53 -32.69
CA ARG A 215 -2.34 12.94 -34.00
C ARG A 215 -1.26 13.78 -34.71
N GLY A 216 -0.46 13.14 -35.57
CA GLY A 216 0.36 13.90 -36.54
C GLY A 216 1.64 13.31 -37.10
N LEU A 217 2.04 12.07 -36.80
CA LEU A 217 3.30 11.50 -37.30
C LEU A 217 3.07 10.52 -38.47
N ARG A 218 2.70 11.04 -39.64
CA ARG A 218 2.85 10.31 -40.92
C ARG A 218 3.45 11.16 -42.03
N ALA A 219 4.40 12.05 -41.70
CA ALA A 219 5.07 12.84 -42.73
C ALA A 219 6.59 12.97 -42.60
N ASN A 220 7.23 12.73 -41.43
CA ASN A 220 8.60 13.22 -41.22
C ASN A 220 9.65 12.19 -40.78
N ASP A 221 9.34 10.88 -40.75
CA ASP A 221 10.30 9.85 -40.31
C ASP A 221 11.58 9.82 -41.15
N LYS A 222 11.52 10.26 -42.41
CA LYS A 222 12.70 10.29 -43.29
C LYS A 222 13.60 11.51 -43.07
N GLN A 223 13.14 12.54 -42.37
CA GLN A 223 13.87 13.80 -42.24
C GLN A 223 14.65 13.88 -40.91
N LEU A 224 14.15 13.23 -39.86
CA LEU A 224 14.82 13.14 -38.56
C LEU A 224 16.11 12.31 -38.63
N ASP A 225 16.08 11.18 -39.35
CA ASP A 225 17.27 10.33 -39.56
C ASP A 225 18.43 11.07 -40.27
N VAL A 226 18.12 12.05 -41.12
CA VAL A 226 19.12 12.82 -41.88
C VAL A 226 19.78 13.89 -41.01
N GLU A 227 19.03 14.51 -40.11
CA GLU A 227 19.57 15.52 -39.18
C GLU A 227 20.42 14.88 -38.09
N ASP A 228 20.00 13.73 -37.54
CA ASP A 228 20.78 12.99 -36.56
C ASP A 228 22.06 12.41 -37.17
N MET A 229 21.99 11.91 -38.40
CA MET A 229 23.18 11.45 -39.13
C MET A 229 24.14 12.60 -39.45
N ARG A 230 23.63 13.78 -39.80
CA ARG A 230 24.46 14.98 -40.03
C ARG A 230 25.07 15.52 -38.73
N ALA A 231 24.33 15.46 -37.62
CA ALA A 231 24.84 15.84 -36.30
C ALA A 231 25.97 14.89 -35.85
N ALA A 232 25.82 13.59 -36.07
CA ALA A 232 26.84 12.59 -35.79
C ALA A 232 28.10 12.80 -36.66
N GLU A 233 27.94 13.06 -37.97
CA GLU A 233 29.07 13.38 -38.85
C GLU A 233 29.81 14.65 -38.43
N ASN A 234 29.08 15.69 -37.98
CA ASN A 234 29.69 16.93 -37.51
C ASN A 234 30.46 16.72 -36.20
N LEU A 235 29.93 15.93 -35.27
CA LEU A 235 30.65 15.54 -34.04
C LEU A 235 31.92 14.75 -34.35
N TYR A 236 31.87 13.82 -35.31
CA TYR A 236 33.03 13.06 -35.74
C TYR A 236 34.09 13.95 -36.43
N LYS A 237 33.68 14.91 -37.25
CA LYS A 237 34.58 15.91 -37.86
C LYS A 237 35.21 16.84 -36.82
N MET A 238 34.46 17.28 -35.81
CA MET A 238 35.01 18.09 -34.72
C MET A 238 36.03 17.30 -33.88
N ALA A 239 35.75 16.04 -33.57
CA ALA A 239 36.65 15.19 -32.81
C ALA A 239 37.97 14.91 -33.57
N THR A 240 37.89 14.63 -34.87
CA THR A 240 39.07 14.39 -35.71
C THR A 240 39.89 15.65 -35.97
N THR A 241 39.24 16.82 -36.09
CA THR A 241 39.95 18.11 -36.20
C THR A 241 40.62 18.48 -34.87
N SER A 242 39.97 18.19 -33.74
CA SER A 242 40.54 18.42 -32.40
C SER A 242 41.72 17.50 -32.07
N ALA A 243 41.73 16.27 -32.59
CA ALA A 243 42.86 15.36 -32.47
C ALA A 243 44.06 15.81 -33.33
N ASN A 244 43.81 16.23 -34.57
CA ASN A 244 44.86 16.73 -35.47
C ASN A 244 45.45 18.08 -35.02
N ALA A 245 44.67 18.92 -34.33
CA ALA A 245 45.16 20.17 -33.75
C ALA A 245 46.04 19.94 -32.49
N ALA A 246 45.79 18.86 -31.74
CA ALA A 246 46.59 18.50 -30.58
C ALA A 246 47.96 17.93 -30.99
N ASP A 247 48.03 17.15 -32.07
CA ASP A 247 49.30 16.63 -32.61
C ASP A 247 50.17 17.74 -33.22
N GLN A 248 49.60 18.74 -33.90
CA GLN A 248 50.37 19.89 -34.41
C GLN A 248 50.89 20.83 -33.31
N ALA A 249 50.25 20.86 -32.14
CA ALA A 249 50.74 21.62 -30.99
C ALA A 249 51.91 20.92 -30.26
N GLN A 250 51.97 19.58 -30.29
CA GLN A 250 53.11 18.83 -29.74
C GLN A 250 54.33 18.84 -30.67
N ASP A 251 54.13 18.84 -31.99
CA ASP A 251 55.23 18.89 -32.97
C ASP A 251 55.88 20.29 -33.12
N ALA A 252 55.15 21.37 -32.79
CA ALA A 252 55.71 22.72 -32.76
C ALA A 252 56.53 23.00 -31.48
N ALA A 253 56.23 22.33 -30.37
CA ALA A 253 56.97 22.47 -29.11
C ALA A 253 58.34 21.75 -29.14
N PHE A 254 58.53 20.78 -30.04
CA PHE A 254 59.79 20.02 -30.15
C PHE A 254 60.83 20.62 -31.12
N LYS A 255 60.50 21.73 -31.82
CA LYS A 255 61.41 22.41 -32.78
C LYS A 255 62.02 23.73 -32.26
N GLN A 256 61.85 24.07 -30.98
CA GLN A 256 62.47 25.26 -30.37
C GLN A 256 63.46 24.95 -29.23
N LEU A 257 63.96 23.72 -29.16
CA LEU A 257 65.21 23.35 -28.46
C LEU A 257 66.28 23.00 -29.50
#